data_AF-A0A727YK04-F1
#
_entry.id   AF-A0A727YK04-F1
#
_cell.length_a   1.000
_cell.length_b   1.000
_cell.length_c   1.000
_cell.angle_alpha   90.00
_cell.angle_beta   90.00
_cell.angle_gamma   90.00
#
_symmetry.space_group_name_H-M   'P 1'
#
loop_
_entity.id
_entity.type
_entity.pdbx_description
1 polymer ?
#
loop_
_entity_poly.entity_id
_entity_poly.type
_entity_poly.pdbx_seq_one_letter_code
_entity_poly.pdbx_strand_id
1 'polypeptide(L)'
;MSDPVRITNPGAESLGYDSDGHEIMAVDIYVNPPRVDVFHGTPPAWSSFGNKTIWGGNEWVDDSPTRSDIEKRDKEITAYKNTLSAQQKENENKRTEAGKRLSAAIAAREKDENTLKTLRAGNADAADITRQEFRLLQAELREYGFRTEIAGYDALRLHTESRMLFADADSLRISPREARSLIEQAEKRQKDAQNADKKAADMLAEYERRKGILDTRLSELEKNGGAALAVLDAQQARLLGQQTRNDRAISEARNKLSSVTESLKTARNALTRAEQQLTQQKNTPDGKTIVSPEKFPGRSSTNHSIVVSGDPRFAGTIKITTSAVIDNRANLNYLLTHSGLDYKRNILNDRNPVVTEDVEGDKKIYNAEVAEWDKLRQRLLDA
;
A
#
# COMPACT_ATOMS: atom_id res chain seq x y z
N MET A 1 -28.62 -9.38 -13.21
CA MET A 1 -28.81 -8.07 -12.56
C MET A 1 -27.71 -7.96 -11.53
N SER A 2 -26.62 -7.28 -11.90
CA SER A 2 -25.40 -7.22 -11.10
C SER A 2 -25.44 -5.95 -10.27
N ASP A 3 -25.22 -6.08 -8.97
CA ASP A 3 -25.14 -4.96 -8.03
C ASP A 3 -24.06 -3.95 -8.46
N PRO A 4 -24.33 -2.64 -8.39
CA PRO A 4 -23.31 -1.64 -8.65
C PRO A 4 -22.33 -1.63 -7.47
N VAL A 5 -21.09 -2.06 -7.74
CA VAL A 5 -19.95 -1.89 -6.84
C VAL A 5 -19.81 -0.39 -6.54
N ARG A 6 -20.16 -0.01 -5.31
CA ARG A 6 -19.94 1.32 -4.78
C ARG A 6 -18.44 1.48 -4.56
N ILE A 7 -17.74 2.01 -5.55
CA ILE A 7 -16.36 2.49 -5.39
C ILE A 7 -16.46 3.77 -4.57
N THR A 8 -16.39 3.65 -3.25
CA THR A 8 -16.14 4.79 -2.38
C THR A 8 -14.70 5.23 -2.61
N ASN A 9 -14.55 6.34 -3.31
CA ASN A 9 -13.29 7.03 -3.54
C ASN A 9 -12.65 7.38 -2.18
N PRO A 10 -11.52 6.79 -1.77
CA PRO A 10 -10.84 7.17 -0.53
C PRO A 10 -10.10 8.52 -0.68
N GLY A 11 -9.95 9.02 -1.91
CA GLY A 11 -9.09 10.16 -2.26
C GLY A 11 -9.66 11.56 -1.97
N ALA A 12 -10.63 11.67 -1.06
CA ALA A 12 -11.07 12.96 -0.54
C ALA A 12 -10.76 13.04 0.96
N GLU A 13 -9.51 12.77 1.34
CA GLU A 13 -8.97 13.30 2.58
C GLU A 13 -8.99 14.83 2.45
N SER A 14 -10.10 15.42 2.92
CA SER A 14 -10.16 16.84 3.26
C SER A 14 -8.89 17.17 4.06
N LEU A 15 -8.15 18.19 3.64
CA LEU A 15 -6.99 18.76 4.36
C LEU A 15 -7.29 19.06 5.84
N GLY A 16 -8.57 19.07 6.22
CA GLY A 16 -9.02 19.20 7.59
C GLY A 16 -8.84 17.94 8.44
N TYR A 17 -8.58 16.74 7.92
CA TYR A 17 -8.55 15.50 8.72
C TYR A 17 -7.38 14.58 8.37
N ASP A 18 -6.83 13.88 9.36
CA ASP A 18 -5.81 12.85 9.15
C ASP A 18 -6.39 11.49 8.76
N SER A 19 -5.52 10.51 8.50
CA SER A 19 -5.89 9.15 8.13
C SER A 19 -6.76 8.43 9.18
N ASP A 20 -6.74 8.92 10.43
CA ASP A 20 -7.54 8.42 11.55
C ASP A 20 -8.83 9.25 11.76
N GLY A 21 -9.08 10.27 10.94
CA GLY A 21 -10.25 11.13 11.01
C GLY A 21 -10.17 12.24 12.06
N HIS A 22 -8.98 12.61 12.55
CA HIS A 22 -8.77 13.73 13.47
C HIS A 22 -8.50 15.05 12.74
N GLU A 23 -9.09 16.12 13.26
CA GLU A 23 -8.96 17.44 12.64
C GLU A 23 -7.50 17.94 12.70
N ILE A 24 -6.92 18.28 11.55
CA ILE A 24 -5.52 18.76 11.41
C ILE A 24 -5.42 20.25 11.76
N MET A 25 -6.53 20.99 11.68
CA MET A 25 -6.57 22.44 11.83
C MET A 25 -7.20 22.88 13.14
N ALA A 26 -6.48 23.69 13.91
CA ALA A 26 -6.99 24.44 15.04
C ALA A 26 -7.68 25.74 14.57
N VAL A 27 -8.97 25.64 14.22
CA VAL A 27 -9.77 26.77 13.71
C VAL A 27 -9.89 27.91 14.74
N ASP A 28 -9.87 27.60 16.03
CA ASP A 28 -10.04 28.54 17.14
C ASP A 28 -8.95 29.63 17.20
N ILE A 29 -7.72 29.31 16.76
CA ILE A 29 -6.57 30.23 16.71
C ILE A 29 -6.81 31.39 15.73
N TYR A 30 -7.55 31.15 14.65
CA TYR A 30 -7.81 32.15 13.61
C TYR A 30 -9.07 32.98 13.90
N VAL A 31 -10.04 32.40 14.62
CA VAL A 31 -11.33 33.04 14.90
C VAL A 31 -11.23 34.02 16.07
N ASN A 32 -10.53 33.65 17.15
CA ASN A 32 -10.39 34.47 18.35
C ASN A 32 -8.91 34.57 18.77
N PRO A 33 -8.09 35.36 18.05
CA PRO A 33 -6.71 35.60 18.46
C PRO A 33 -6.65 36.31 19.83
N PRO A 34 -5.54 36.18 20.58
CA PRO A 34 -5.39 36.80 21.88
C PRO A 34 -5.59 38.31 21.77
N ARG A 35 -6.44 38.85 22.64
CA ARG A 35 -6.71 40.29 22.69
C ARG A 35 -6.16 40.87 23.99
N VAL A 36 -5.29 41.86 23.86
CA VAL A 36 -4.73 42.62 24.98
C VAL A 36 -5.35 44.01 24.96
N ASP A 37 -6.41 44.20 25.75
CA ASP A 37 -7.00 45.53 25.94
C ASP A 37 -6.19 46.31 26.97
N VAL A 38 -5.86 47.56 26.66
CA VAL A 38 -5.12 48.47 27.55
C VAL A 38 -6.02 49.05 28.64
N PHE A 39 -5.42 49.46 29.76
CA PHE A 39 -6.16 50.10 30.85
C PHE A 39 -6.70 51.47 30.43
N HIS A 40 -8.02 51.64 30.46
CA HIS A 40 -8.68 52.90 30.17
C HIS A 40 -9.05 53.59 31.49
N GLY A 41 -8.12 54.40 32.03
CA GLY A 41 -8.36 55.14 33.27
C GLY A 41 -8.12 56.63 33.13
N THR A 42 -9.17 57.41 33.37
CA THR A 42 -9.05 58.87 33.52
C THR A 42 -8.54 59.19 34.93
N PRO A 43 -7.45 59.97 35.07
CA PRO A 43 -7.05 60.50 36.37
C PRO A 43 -8.21 61.27 37.01
N PRO A 44 -8.44 61.15 38.32
CA PRO A 44 -9.51 61.89 38.99
C PRO A 44 -9.20 63.40 38.97
N ALA A 45 -10.25 64.21 38.80
CA ALA A 45 -10.22 65.65 39.02
C ALA A 45 -11.13 65.96 40.20
N TRP A 46 -10.55 66.07 41.40
CA TRP A 46 -11.29 66.19 42.64
C TRP A 46 -12.08 67.49 42.70
N SER A 47 -13.37 67.42 43.07
CA SER A 47 -14.24 68.60 43.22
C SER A 47 -14.13 69.23 44.60
N SER A 48 -13.45 68.57 45.53
CA SER A 48 -13.05 69.11 46.84
C SER A 48 -11.74 69.91 46.73
N PHE A 49 -11.61 70.96 47.54
CA PHE A 49 -10.39 71.77 47.66
C PHE A 49 -9.78 72.20 46.30
N GLY A 50 -10.62 72.50 45.30
CA GLY A 50 -10.18 72.94 43.97
C GLY A 50 -9.21 71.99 43.26
N ASN A 51 -9.30 70.68 43.49
CA ASN A 51 -8.35 69.66 43.00
C ASN A 51 -6.89 69.88 43.46
N LYS A 52 -6.68 70.64 44.53
CA LYS A 52 -5.34 70.80 45.14
C LYS A 52 -5.02 69.61 46.03
N THR A 53 -3.73 69.37 46.21
CA THR A 53 -3.18 68.26 46.97
C THR A 53 -2.12 68.77 47.95
N ILE A 54 -1.92 68.07 49.07
CA ILE A 54 -1.00 68.54 50.13
C ILE A 54 0.48 68.44 49.73
N TRP A 55 0.77 67.69 48.67
CA TRP A 55 2.09 67.55 48.06
C TRP A 55 2.31 68.53 46.89
N GLY A 56 1.25 69.19 46.41
CA GLY A 56 1.35 70.32 45.49
C GLY A 56 2.02 71.50 46.20
N GLY A 57 2.85 72.27 45.50
CA GLY A 57 3.72 73.29 46.08
C GLY A 57 3.00 74.26 47.03
N ASN A 58 3.14 74.02 48.35
CA ASN A 58 2.53 74.80 49.44
C ASN A 58 3.60 75.35 50.41
N GLU A 59 4.88 75.33 50.01
CA GLU A 59 6.02 75.66 50.88
C GLU A 59 6.08 77.16 51.26
N TRP A 60 5.44 78.02 50.46
CA TRP A 60 5.48 79.48 50.61
C TRP A 60 4.09 80.12 50.77
N VAL A 61 3.04 79.30 50.96
CA VAL A 61 1.63 79.73 50.99
C VAL A 61 0.91 79.01 52.13
N ASP A 62 0.03 79.70 52.86
CA ASP A 62 -0.86 79.07 53.85
C ASP A 62 -2.19 78.71 53.20
N ASP A 63 -2.18 77.66 52.37
CA ASP A 63 -3.38 77.08 51.76
C ASP A 63 -3.79 75.82 52.52
N SER A 64 -4.29 76.03 53.73
CA SER A 64 -4.66 74.96 54.66
C SER A 64 -6.08 74.42 54.36
N PRO A 65 -6.27 73.10 54.17
CA PRO A 65 -7.58 72.54 53.86
C PRO A 65 -8.51 72.60 55.07
N THR A 66 -9.78 72.99 54.86
CA THR A 66 -10.78 72.99 55.92
C THR A 66 -11.19 71.58 56.30
N ARG A 67 -11.80 71.40 57.49
CA ARG A 67 -12.36 70.09 57.88
C ARG A 67 -13.37 69.54 56.86
N SER A 68 -14.20 70.40 56.28
CA SER A 68 -15.14 70.03 55.22
C SER A 68 -14.45 69.61 53.93
N ASP A 69 -13.34 70.26 53.56
CA ASP A 69 -12.55 69.88 52.38
C ASP A 69 -11.97 68.48 52.53
N ILE A 70 -11.43 68.18 53.71
CA ILE A 70 -10.87 66.87 54.06
C ILE A 70 -11.95 65.79 54.00
N GLU A 71 -13.08 65.99 54.67
CA GLU A 71 -14.18 65.01 54.69
C GLU A 71 -14.80 64.78 53.30
N LYS A 72 -14.87 65.83 52.47
CA LYS A 72 -15.33 65.71 51.07
C LYS A 72 -14.32 64.96 50.21
N ARG A 73 -13.03 65.29 50.30
CA ARG A 73 -11.95 64.60 49.58
C ARG A 73 -11.93 63.11 49.90
N ASP A 74 -12.05 62.74 51.16
CA ASP A 74 -12.07 61.34 51.58
C ASP A 74 -13.25 60.56 50.98
N LYS A 75 -14.43 61.18 50.86
CA LYS A 75 -15.58 60.56 50.19
C LYS A 75 -15.32 60.35 48.70
N GLU A 76 -14.71 61.34 48.03
CA GLU A 76 -14.36 61.26 46.61
C GLU A 76 -13.32 60.16 46.35
N ILE A 77 -12.24 60.11 47.15
CA ILE A 77 -11.21 59.06 47.08
C ILE A 77 -11.81 57.69 47.35
N THR A 78 -12.65 57.55 48.38
CA THR A 78 -13.28 56.28 48.75
C THR A 78 -14.18 55.77 47.62
N ALA A 79 -15.03 56.65 47.05
CA ALA A 79 -15.90 56.28 45.94
C ALA A 79 -15.09 55.85 44.70
N TYR A 80 -14.05 56.61 44.35
CA TYR A 80 -13.17 56.30 43.22
C TYR A 80 -12.45 54.96 43.39
N LYS A 81 -11.88 54.71 44.58
CA LYS A 81 -11.21 53.44 44.88
C LYS A 81 -12.18 52.26 44.87
N ASN A 82 -13.43 52.44 45.27
CA ASN A 82 -14.45 51.41 45.16
C ASN A 82 -14.76 51.07 43.69
N THR A 83 -14.81 52.06 42.81
CA THR A 83 -14.95 51.84 41.36
C THR A 83 -13.78 51.02 40.80
N LEU A 84 -12.54 51.42 41.12
CA LEU A 84 -11.34 50.68 40.71
C LEU A 84 -11.31 49.25 41.28
N SER A 85 -11.74 49.06 42.53
CA SER A 85 -11.81 47.75 43.18
C SER A 85 -12.84 46.84 42.52
N ALA A 86 -14.00 47.37 42.11
CA ALA A 86 -15.00 46.62 41.36
C ALA A 86 -14.47 46.17 39.99
N GLN A 87 -13.80 47.07 39.26
CA GLN A 87 -13.15 46.74 37.99
C GLN A 87 -12.06 45.68 38.16
N GLN A 88 -11.23 45.78 39.21
CA GLN A 88 -10.19 44.80 39.50
C GLN A 88 -10.77 43.40 39.75
N LYS A 89 -11.86 43.31 40.51
CA LYS A 89 -12.53 42.02 40.76
C LYS A 89 -13.03 41.36 39.48
N GLU A 90 -13.60 42.14 38.56
CA GLU A 90 -14.04 41.62 37.27
C GLU A 90 -12.85 41.18 36.40
N ASN A 91 -11.77 41.96 36.38
CA ASN A 91 -10.55 41.63 35.63
C ASN A 91 -9.89 40.35 36.17
N GLU A 92 -9.86 40.14 37.49
CA GLU A 92 -9.34 38.90 38.09
C GLU A 92 -10.21 37.67 37.75
N ASN A 93 -11.53 37.84 37.65
CA ASN A 93 -12.41 36.75 37.19
C ASN A 93 -12.08 36.35 35.74
N LYS A 94 -11.90 37.34 34.85
CA LYS A 94 -11.51 37.09 33.45
C LYS A 94 -10.13 36.43 33.36
N ARG A 95 -9.16 36.91 34.15
CA ARG A 95 -7.82 36.32 34.27
C ARG A 95 -7.88 34.87 34.75
N THR A 96 -8.73 34.58 35.73
CA THR A 96 -8.92 33.22 36.26
C THR A 96 -9.47 32.28 35.19
N GLU A 97 -10.44 32.74 34.39
CA GLU A 97 -10.98 31.95 33.28
C GLU A 97 -9.97 31.74 32.16
N ALA A 98 -9.18 32.76 31.80
CA ALA A 98 -8.05 32.63 30.88
C ALA A 98 -7.02 31.62 31.42
N GLY A 99 -6.77 31.60 32.73
CA GLY A 99 -5.93 30.60 33.41
C GLY A 99 -6.45 29.17 33.25
N LYS A 100 -7.76 28.93 33.34
CA LYS A 100 -8.34 27.60 33.09
C LYS A 100 -8.15 27.16 31.64
N ARG A 101 -8.35 28.08 30.70
CA ARG A 101 -8.13 27.82 29.26
C ARG A 101 -6.66 27.54 28.96
N LEU A 102 -5.74 28.26 29.60
CA LEU A 102 -4.31 27.96 29.52
C LEU A 102 -4.01 26.54 30.00
N SER A 103 -4.56 26.11 31.14
CA SER A 103 -4.37 24.73 31.62
C SER A 103 -4.86 23.69 30.60
N ALA A 104 -6.02 23.93 29.97
CA ALA A 104 -6.52 23.05 28.91
C ALA A 104 -5.63 23.06 27.66
N ALA A 105 -5.10 24.22 27.26
CA ALA A 105 -4.18 24.35 26.14
C ALA A 105 -2.85 23.63 26.38
N ILE A 106 -2.31 23.69 27.61
CA ILE A 106 -1.13 22.91 28.01
C ILE A 106 -1.40 21.42 27.88
N ALA A 107 -2.54 20.94 28.39
CA ALA A 107 -2.90 19.53 28.31
C ALA A 107 -3.01 19.03 26.86
N ALA A 108 -3.58 19.84 25.96
CA ALA A 108 -3.63 19.54 24.53
C ALA A 108 -2.21 19.48 23.91
N ARG A 109 -1.36 20.46 24.22
CA ARG A 109 0.02 20.49 23.74
C ARG A 109 0.82 19.28 24.22
N GLU A 110 0.70 18.90 25.49
CA GLU A 110 1.36 17.72 26.05
C GLU A 110 0.88 16.42 25.39
N LYS A 111 -0.43 16.31 25.11
CA LYS A 111 -0.99 15.19 24.35
C LYS A 111 -0.35 15.09 22.97
N ASP A 112 -0.32 16.19 22.22
CA ASP A 112 0.22 16.20 20.86
C ASP A 112 1.72 15.93 20.82
N GLU A 113 2.46 16.44 21.81
CA GLU A 113 3.90 16.20 21.98
C GLU A 113 4.19 14.71 22.27
N ASN A 114 3.38 14.09 23.13
CA ASN A 114 3.51 12.66 23.42
C ASN A 114 3.20 11.80 22.20
N THR A 115 2.13 12.11 21.46
CA THR A 115 1.82 11.43 20.19
C THR A 115 2.99 11.57 19.20
N LEU A 116 3.57 12.76 19.05
CA LEU A 116 4.72 12.97 18.17
C LEU A 116 5.93 12.12 18.56
N LYS A 117 6.23 12.01 19.86
CA LYS A 117 7.30 11.13 20.36
C LYS A 117 7.06 9.67 19.99
N THR A 118 5.82 9.19 20.14
CA THR A 118 5.47 7.80 19.78
C THR A 118 5.56 7.56 18.28
N LEU A 119 5.11 8.49 17.43
CA LEU A 119 5.21 8.38 15.97
C LEU A 119 6.67 8.33 15.51
N ARG A 120 7.52 9.19 16.08
CA ARG A 120 8.97 9.17 15.79
C ARG A 120 9.63 7.88 16.26
N ALA A 121 9.27 7.37 17.44
CA ALA A 121 9.79 6.10 17.95
C ALA A 121 9.35 4.91 17.09
N GLY A 122 8.15 4.98 16.51
CA GLY A 122 7.60 3.99 15.59
C GLY A 122 8.12 4.10 14.15
N ASN A 123 8.96 5.09 13.82
CA ASN A 123 9.37 5.42 12.46
C ASN A 123 8.16 5.55 11.51
N ALA A 124 7.11 6.25 11.95
CA ALA A 124 5.98 6.59 11.10
C ALA A 124 6.44 7.34 9.84
N ASP A 125 5.58 7.37 8.82
CA ASP A 125 5.91 8.06 7.57
C ASP A 125 6.22 9.54 7.81
N ALA A 126 7.10 10.10 6.96
CA ALA A 126 7.52 11.49 7.09
C ALA A 126 6.33 12.45 6.97
N ALA A 127 5.31 12.13 6.17
CA ALA A 127 4.10 12.94 6.05
C ALA A 127 3.28 12.93 7.36
N ASP A 128 3.16 11.78 8.02
CA ASP A 128 2.45 11.65 9.30
C ASP A 128 3.14 12.44 10.41
N ILE A 129 4.47 12.33 10.48
CA ILE A 129 5.28 13.12 11.42
C ILE A 129 5.12 14.62 11.13
N THR A 130 5.18 15.03 9.86
CA THR A 130 5.03 16.46 9.48
C THR A 130 3.65 17.01 9.84
N ARG A 131 2.59 16.23 9.63
CA ARG A 131 1.21 16.59 10.03
C ARG A 131 1.09 16.71 11.55
N GLN A 132 1.69 15.79 12.31
CA GLN A 132 1.66 15.86 13.77
C GLN A 132 2.50 17.01 14.33
N GLU A 133 3.65 17.31 13.74
CA GLU A 133 4.46 18.49 14.09
C GLU A 133 3.66 19.78 13.89
N PHE A 134 2.91 19.88 12.79
CA PHE A 134 2.04 21.02 12.55
C PHE A 134 0.91 21.16 13.58
N ARG A 135 0.27 20.06 13.99
CA ARG A 135 -0.71 20.10 15.10
C ARG A 135 -0.10 20.56 16.40
N LEU A 136 1.09 20.06 16.73
CA LEU A 136 1.81 20.49 17.93
C LEU A 136 2.11 22.00 17.89
N LEU A 137 2.59 22.52 16.75
CA LEU A 137 2.86 23.95 16.60
C LEU A 137 1.59 24.82 16.78
N GLN A 138 0.43 24.34 16.31
CA GLN A 138 -0.85 25.00 16.56
C GLN A 138 -1.20 24.99 18.07
N ALA A 139 -1.05 23.84 18.74
CA ALA A 139 -1.30 23.74 20.17
C ALA A 139 -0.35 24.65 21.00
N GLU A 140 0.92 24.74 20.61
CA GLU A 140 1.90 25.66 21.20
C GLU A 140 1.50 27.13 20.99
N LEU A 141 1.00 27.49 19.80
CA LEU A 141 0.53 28.84 19.54
C LEU A 141 -0.72 29.18 20.36
N ARG A 142 -1.66 28.23 20.52
CA ARG A 142 -2.83 28.36 21.39
C ARG A 142 -2.42 28.58 22.85
N GLU A 143 -1.49 27.79 23.36
CA GLU A 143 -0.91 27.96 24.70
C GLU A 143 -0.31 29.37 24.85
N TYR A 144 0.47 29.81 23.86
CA TYR A 144 1.10 31.12 23.84
C TYR A 144 0.07 32.28 23.80
N GLY A 145 -1.04 32.10 23.10
CA GLY A 145 -2.16 33.04 23.08
C GLY A 145 -2.71 33.33 24.47
N PHE A 146 -3.07 32.29 25.23
CA PHE A 146 -3.57 32.47 26.60
C PHE A 146 -2.52 33.04 27.57
N ARG A 147 -1.24 32.70 27.38
CA ARG A 147 -0.14 33.34 28.14
C ARG A 147 -0.07 34.85 27.88
N THR A 148 -0.35 35.27 26.66
CA THR A 148 -0.39 36.69 26.25
C THR A 148 -1.60 37.40 26.85
N GLU A 149 -2.77 36.78 26.88
CA GLU A 149 -3.96 37.34 27.54
C GLU A 149 -3.73 37.56 29.05
N ILE A 150 -3.12 36.60 29.74
CA ILE A 150 -2.79 36.73 31.17
C ILE A 150 -1.83 37.91 31.41
N ALA A 151 -0.84 38.11 30.53
CA ALA A 151 0.07 39.25 30.63
C ALA A 151 -0.68 40.59 30.53
N GLY A 152 -1.72 40.67 29.69
CA GLY A 152 -2.62 41.82 29.62
C GLY A 152 -3.38 42.08 30.93
N TYR A 153 -3.98 41.04 31.52
CA TYR A 153 -4.67 41.17 32.81
C TYR A 153 -3.74 41.56 33.96
N ASP A 154 -2.50 41.05 33.97
CA ASP A 154 -1.48 41.46 34.94
C ASP A 154 -1.13 42.96 34.78
N ALA A 155 -1.07 43.48 33.55
CA ALA A 155 -0.88 44.91 33.30
C ALA A 155 -2.06 45.76 33.81
N LEU A 156 -3.31 45.32 33.57
CA LEU A 156 -4.51 46.00 34.09
C LEU A 156 -4.50 46.11 35.62
N ARG A 157 -4.04 45.05 36.29
CA ARG A 157 -3.87 45.05 37.75
C ARG A 157 -2.85 46.08 38.21
N LEU A 158 -1.67 46.12 37.60
CA LEU A 158 -0.62 47.07 37.97
C LEU A 158 -1.06 48.54 37.74
N HIS A 159 -1.77 48.80 36.64
CA HIS A 159 -2.38 50.12 36.40
C HIS A 159 -3.38 50.47 37.49
N THR A 160 -4.26 49.54 37.86
CA THR A 160 -5.26 49.75 38.92
C THR A 160 -4.59 50.02 40.27
N GLU A 161 -3.55 49.25 40.62
CA GLU A 161 -2.77 49.44 41.85
C GLU A 161 -2.09 50.82 41.88
N SER A 162 -1.50 51.26 40.77
CA SER A 162 -0.91 52.60 40.68
C SER A 162 -1.96 53.70 40.90
N ARG A 163 -3.17 53.55 40.33
CA ARG A 163 -4.25 54.53 40.46
C ARG A 163 -4.85 54.58 41.86
N MET A 164 -4.90 53.44 42.56
CA MET A 164 -5.26 53.43 43.98
C MET A 164 -4.24 54.21 44.82
N LEU A 165 -2.94 54.04 44.55
CA LEU A 165 -1.89 54.79 45.25
C LEU A 165 -1.92 56.30 44.93
N PHE A 166 -2.15 56.69 43.68
CA PHE A 166 -2.35 58.11 43.33
C PHE A 166 -3.57 58.70 44.05
N ALA A 167 -4.66 57.95 44.16
CA ALA A 167 -5.84 58.42 44.89
C ALA A 167 -5.56 58.58 46.39
N ASP A 168 -4.82 57.65 47.00
CA ASP A 168 -4.45 57.73 48.42
C ASP A 168 -3.45 58.88 48.70
N ALA A 169 -2.55 59.16 47.76
CA ALA A 169 -1.60 60.27 47.86
C ALA A 169 -2.26 61.65 47.94
N ASP A 170 -3.50 61.77 47.44
CA ASP A 170 -4.26 63.02 47.41
C ASP A 170 -5.12 63.24 48.68
N SER A 171 -5.01 62.34 49.68
CA SER A 171 -5.66 62.53 50.96
C SER A 171 -5.13 63.81 51.64
N LEU A 172 -6.05 64.59 52.19
CA LEU A 172 -5.71 65.82 52.92
C LEU A 172 -5.51 65.54 54.43
N ARG A 173 -5.56 64.27 54.86
CA ARG A 173 -5.36 63.82 56.25
C ARG A 173 -3.91 63.45 56.58
N ILE A 174 -3.10 63.20 55.56
CA ILE A 174 -1.73 62.71 55.70
C ILE A 174 -0.73 63.87 55.73
N SER A 175 0.48 63.60 56.21
CA SER A 175 1.54 64.60 56.21
C SER A 175 2.09 64.83 54.79
N PRO A 176 2.68 66.01 54.48
CA PRO A 176 3.35 66.25 53.18
C PRO A 176 4.43 65.21 52.86
N ARG A 177 5.13 64.71 53.88
CA ARG A 177 6.15 63.65 53.74
C ARG A 177 5.53 62.32 53.29
N GLU A 178 4.40 61.97 53.89
CA GLU A 178 3.67 60.74 53.56
C GLU A 178 3.05 60.82 52.16
N ALA A 179 2.47 61.98 51.80
CA ALA A 179 1.94 62.23 50.47
C ALA A 179 3.02 62.08 49.38
N ARG A 180 4.20 62.67 49.60
CA ARG A 180 5.34 62.53 48.67
C ARG A 180 5.80 61.07 48.53
N SER A 181 5.84 60.32 49.63
CA SER A 181 6.17 58.89 49.61
C SER A 181 5.15 58.07 48.80
N LEU A 182 3.85 58.35 48.96
CA LEU A 182 2.80 57.65 48.22
C LEU A 182 2.85 57.92 46.72
N ILE A 183 3.20 59.14 46.30
CA ILE A 183 3.40 59.48 44.88
C ILE A 183 4.58 58.75 44.30
N GLU A 184 5.73 58.75 44.98
CA GLU A 184 6.91 58.03 44.50
C GLU A 184 6.63 56.52 44.36
N GLN A 185 5.79 55.96 45.24
CA GLN A 185 5.31 54.58 45.12
C GLN A 185 4.36 54.40 43.93
N ALA A 186 3.41 55.32 43.74
CA ALA A 186 2.46 55.30 42.64
C ALA A 186 3.15 55.41 41.27
N GLU A 187 4.14 56.30 41.12
CA GLU A 187 4.95 56.48 39.92
C GLU A 187 5.77 55.22 39.59
N LYS A 188 6.42 54.62 40.60
CA LYS A 188 7.13 53.35 40.42
C LYS A 188 6.18 52.25 39.95
N ARG A 189 5.01 52.12 40.59
CA ARG A 189 4.00 51.12 40.21
C ARG A 189 3.41 51.39 38.83
N GLN A 190 3.21 52.65 38.43
CA GLN A 190 2.78 53.01 37.09
C GLN A 190 3.84 52.66 36.05
N LYS A 191 5.13 52.83 36.37
CA LYS A 191 6.23 52.40 35.50
C LYS A 191 6.27 50.88 35.34
N ASP A 192 6.02 50.13 36.42
CA ASP A 192 5.86 48.67 36.34
C ASP A 192 4.70 48.30 35.41
N ALA A 193 3.57 49.02 35.49
CA ALA A 193 2.43 48.82 34.60
C ALA A 193 2.77 49.11 33.13
N GLN A 194 3.52 50.18 32.84
CA GLN A 194 4.01 50.49 31.49
C GLN A 194 4.96 49.42 30.94
N ASN A 195 5.81 48.85 31.80
CA ASN A 195 6.66 47.72 31.41
C ASN A 195 5.81 46.47 31.12
N ALA A 196 4.73 46.24 31.88
CA ALA A 196 3.80 45.16 31.63
C ALA A 196 3.02 45.35 30.32
N ASP A 197 2.60 46.58 29.99
CA ASP A 197 2.00 46.91 28.69
C ASP A 197 2.95 46.56 27.54
N LYS A 198 4.21 47.00 27.66
CA LYS A 198 5.24 46.69 26.66
C LYS A 198 5.43 45.19 26.51
N LYS A 199 5.52 44.45 27.61
CA LYS A 199 5.65 42.98 27.60
C LYS A 199 4.46 42.34 26.89
N ALA A 200 3.23 42.74 27.20
CA ALA A 200 2.04 42.18 26.58
C ALA A 200 1.98 42.52 25.07
N ALA A 201 2.38 43.72 24.67
CA ALA A 201 2.49 44.12 23.27
C ALA A 201 3.56 43.33 22.50
N ASP A 202 4.75 43.16 23.08
CA ASP A 202 5.84 42.36 22.50
C ASP A 202 5.41 40.88 22.34
N MET A 203 4.70 40.34 23.34
CA MET A 203 4.11 38.99 23.27
C MET A 203 3.03 38.88 22.20
N LEU A 204 2.17 39.88 22.05
CA LEU A 204 1.15 39.88 20.99
C LEU A 204 1.78 39.92 19.60
N ALA A 205 2.84 40.71 19.41
CA ALA A 205 3.59 40.75 18.15
C ALA A 205 4.32 39.42 17.87
N GLU A 206 4.84 38.76 18.91
CA GLU A 206 5.43 37.42 18.80
C GLU A 206 4.40 36.37 18.38
N TYR A 207 3.17 36.44 18.91
CA TYR A 207 2.08 35.54 18.52
C TYR A 207 1.79 35.64 17.01
N GLU A 208 1.62 36.84 16.48
CA GLU A 208 1.38 37.03 15.03
C GLU A 208 2.57 36.60 14.18
N ARG A 209 3.80 36.80 14.67
CA ARG A 209 4.99 36.30 13.97
C ARG A 209 4.99 34.77 13.87
N ARG A 210 4.65 34.08 14.96
CA ARG A 210 4.56 32.61 14.98
C ARG A 210 3.40 32.09 14.13
N LYS A 211 2.29 32.82 14.09
CA LYS A 211 1.18 32.53 13.17
C LYS A 211 1.62 32.59 11.71
N GLY A 212 2.42 33.59 11.31
CA GLY A 212 2.99 33.63 9.96
C GLY A 212 3.89 32.43 9.63
N ILE A 213 4.58 31.86 10.62
CA ILE A 213 5.33 30.61 10.46
C ILE A 213 4.36 29.44 10.23
N LEU A 214 3.24 29.36 10.96
CA LEU A 214 2.21 28.34 10.73
C LEU A 214 1.63 28.44 9.32
N ASP A 215 1.32 29.63 8.81
CA ASP A 215 0.82 29.81 7.45
C ASP A 215 1.81 29.28 6.39
N THR A 216 3.10 29.50 6.64
CA THR A 216 4.18 28.96 5.79
C THR A 216 4.23 27.43 5.87
N ARG A 217 4.15 26.86 7.07
CA ARG A 217 4.13 25.40 7.28
C ARG A 217 2.92 24.75 6.63
N LEU A 218 1.74 25.35 6.75
CA LEU A 218 0.52 24.88 6.09
C LEU A 218 0.70 24.83 4.57
N SER A 219 1.28 25.89 3.99
CA SER A 219 1.58 25.94 2.55
C SER A 219 2.57 24.86 2.11
N GLU A 220 3.56 24.51 2.95
CA GLU A 220 4.47 23.39 2.70
C GLU A 220 3.72 22.06 2.71
N LEU A 221 2.84 21.83 3.70
CA LEU A 221 2.00 20.64 3.78
C LEU A 221 1.11 20.47 2.54
N GLU A 222 0.47 21.55 2.07
CA GLU A 222 -0.38 21.53 0.87
C GLU A 222 0.41 21.17 -0.39
N LYS A 223 1.59 21.78 -0.58
CA LYS A 223 2.47 21.50 -1.73
C LYS A 223 2.92 20.04 -1.73
N ASN A 224 3.34 19.53 -0.57
CA ASN A 224 3.84 18.18 -0.43
C ASN A 224 2.72 17.15 -0.65
N GLY A 225 1.51 17.42 -0.12
CA GLY A 225 0.32 16.62 -0.34
C GLY A 225 -0.07 16.55 -1.83
N GLY A 226 -0.08 17.69 -2.52
CA GLY A 226 -0.33 17.74 -3.97
C GLY A 226 0.71 16.96 -4.79
N ALA A 227 1.98 17.03 -4.40
CA ALA A 227 3.05 16.27 -5.05
C ALA A 227 2.89 14.76 -4.85
N ALA A 228 2.54 14.31 -3.65
CA ALA A 228 2.28 12.89 -3.38
C ALA A 228 1.09 12.36 -4.20
N LEU A 229 0.01 13.15 -4.30
CA LEU A 229 -1.14 12.80 -5.13
C LEU A 229 -0.77 12.62 -6.60
N ALA A 230 0.02 13.55 -7.16
CA ALA A 230 0.47 13.45 -8.55
C ALA A 230 1.35 12.22 -8.81
N VAL A 231 2.14 11.77 -7.82
CA VAL A 231 2.92 10.54 -7.92
C VAL A 231 2.00 9.32 -7.97
N LEU A 232 0.97 9.27 -7.12
CA LEU A 232 -0.01 8.18 -7.12
C LEU A 232 -0.78 8.11 -8.43
N ASP A 233 -1.23 9.26 -8.96
CA ASP A 233 -1.90 9.34 -10.26
C ASP A 233 -1.01 8.82 -11.40
N ALA A 234 0.27 9.21 -11.40
CA ALA A 234 1.23 8.74 -12.40
C ALA A 234 1.50 7.23 -12.28
N GLN A 235 1.55 6.69 -11.06
CA GLN A 235 1.67 5.25 -10.82
C GLN A 235 0.42 4.51 -11.33
N GLN A 236 -0.78 5.02 -11.02
CA GLN A 236 -2.03 4.43 -11.48
C GLN A 236 -2.14 4.45 -13.02
N ALA A 237 -1.72 5.53 -13.67
CA ALA A 237 -1.66 5.61 -15.12
C ALA A 237 -0.75 4.53 -15.74
N ARG A 238 0.39 4.22 -15.10
CA ARG A 238 1.27 3.12 -15.53
C ARG A 238 0.61 1.76 -15.33
N LEU A 239 -0.10 1.55 -14.23
CA LEU A 239 -0.86 0.32 -13.98
C LEU A 239 -1.93 0.11 -15.05
N LEU A 240 -2.69 1.14 -15.41
CA LEU A 240 -3.68 1.08 -16.49
C LEU A 240 -3.02 0.76 -17.85
N GLY A 241 -1.86 1.37 -18.13
CA GLY A 241 -1.06 1.07 -19.32
C GLY A 241 -0.55 -0.38 -19.33
N GLN A 242 -0.19 -0.95 -18.18
CA GLN A 242 0.19 -2.36 -18.08
C GLN A 242 -1.01 -3.30 -18.26
N GLN A 243 -2.15 -2.96 -17.67
CA GLN A 243 -3.38 -3.73 -17.80
C GLN A 243 -3.78 -3.89 -19.27
N THR A 244 -3.84 -2.80 -20.03
CA THR A 244 -4.20 -2.85 -21.46
C THR A 244 -3.20 -3.67 -22.30
N ARG A 245 -1.90 -3.59 -22.00
CA ARG A 245 -0.88 -4.42 -22.66
C ARG A 245 -1.05 -5.90 -22.33
N ASN A 246 -1.40 -6.21 -21.08
CA ASN A 246 -1.65 -7.58 -20.64
C ASN A 246 -2.90 -8.15 -21.33
N ASP A 247 -3.99 -7.40 -21.39
CA ASP A 247 -5.22 -7.81 -22.07
C ASP A 247 -4.99 -8.12 -23.56
N ARG A 248 -4.13 -7.33 -24.22
CA ARG A 248 -3.69 -7.61 -25.59
C ARG A 248 -2.89 -8.91 -25.69
N ALA A 249 -1.91 -9.11 -24.81
CA ALA A 249 -1.10 -10.33 -24.79
C ALA A 249 -1.95 -11.58 -24.52
N ILE A 250 -2.95 -11.48 -23.64
CA ILE A 250 -3.93 -12.55 -23.38
C ILE A 250 -4.71 -12.88 -24.66
N SER A 251 -5.14 -11.87 -25.41
CA SER A 251 -5.86 -12.06 -26.67
C SER A 251 -5.01 -12.77 -27.73
N GLU A 252 -3.75 -12.38 -27.87
CA GLU A 252 -2.79 -13.01 -28.78
C GLU A 252 -2.48 -14.46 -28.37
N ALA A 253 -2.27 -14.71 -27.07
CA ALA A 253 -2.07 -16.06 -26.53
C ALA A 253 -3.29 -16.97 -26.76
N ARG A 254 -4.51 -16.42 -26.62
CA ARG A 254 -5.76 -17.14 -26.89
C ARG A 254 -5.86 -17.59 -28.36
N ASN A 255 -5.47 -16.73 -29.29
CA ASN A 255 -5.43 -17.08 -30.72
C ASN A 255 -4.39 -18.19 -30.99
N LYS A 256 -3.21 -18.08 -30.37
CA LYS A 256 -2.16 -19.10 -30.50
C LYS A 256 -2.61 -20.46 -29.95
N LEU A 257 -3.32 -20.48 -28.82
CA LEU A 257 -3.89 -21.72 -28.27
C LEU A 257 -4.89 -22.38 -29.23
N SER A 258 -5.72 -21.57 -29.91
CA SER A 258 -6.63 -22.07 -30.94
C SER A 258 -5.88 -22.76 -32.08
N SER A 259 -4.83 -22.12 -32.61
CA SER A 259 -4.00 -22.69 -33.68
C SER A 259 -3.30 -23.99 -33.26
N VAL A 260 -2.78 -24.05 -32.02
CA VAL A 260 -2.17 -25.27 -31.47
C VAL A 260 -3.19 -26.39 -31.34
N THR A 261 -4.41 -26.06 -30.89
CA THR A 261 -5.49 -27.04 -30.73
C THR A 261 -5.96 -27.60 -32.07
N GLU A 262 -5.99 -26.76 -33.11
CA GLU A 262 -6.31 -27.19 -34.48
C GLU A 262 -5.24 -28.14 -35.05
N SER A 263 -3.96 -27.82 -34.84
CA SER A 263 -2.85 -28.69 -35.23
C SER A 263 -2.89 -30.02 -34.48
N LEU A 264 -3.20 -30.00 -33.18
CA LEU A 264 -3.34 -31.20 -32.35
C LEU A 264 -4.47 -32.11 -32.86
N LYS A 265 -5.62 -31.53 -33.26
CA LYS A 265 -6.72 -32.29 -33.85
C LYS A 265 -6.29 -32.98 -35.15
N THR A 266 -5.53 -32.28 -35.98
CA THR A 266 -4.99 -32.86 -37.23
C THR A 266 -4.03 -34.01 -36.96
N ALA A 267 -3.10 -33.84 -36.01
CA ALA A 267 -2.17 -34.90 -35.61
C ALA A 267 -2.91 -36.13 -35.05
N ARG A 268 -3.95 -35.90 -34.24
CA ARG A 268 -4.79 -36.98 -33.69
C ARG A 268 -5.53 -37.75 -34.79
N ASN A 269 -6.08 -37.06 -35.78
CA ASN A 269 -6.74 -37.70 -36.93
C ASN A 269 -5.75 -38.52 -37.76
N ALA A 270 -4.53 -38.02 -37.96
CA ALA A 270 -3.47 -38.76 -38.65
C ALA A 270 -3.08 -40.03 -37.89
N LEU A 271 -2.95 -39.94 -36.56
CA LEU A 271 -2.68 -41.10 -35.71
C LEU A 271 -3.79 -42.14 -35.81
N THR A 272 -5.06 -41.74 -35.70
CA THR A 272 -6.19 -42.66 -35.84
C THR A 272 -6.19 -43.37 -37.20
N ARG A 273 -5.84 -42.67 -38.29
CA ARG A 273 -5.71 -43.30 -39.62
C ARG A 273 -4.53 -44.27 -39.68
N ALA A 274 -3.39 -43.92 -39.09
CA ALA A 274 -2.23 -44.79 -39.04
C ALA A 274 -2.51 -46.07 -38.23
N GLU A 275 -3.22 -45.96 -37.11
CA GLU A 275 -3.66 -47.11 -36.30
C GLU A 275 -4.64 -48.01 -37.07
N GLN A 276 -5.54 -47.43 -37.87
CA GLN A 276 -6.42 -48.18 -38.77
C GLN A 276 -5.63 -48.94 -39.83
N GLN A 277 -4.64 -48.31 -40.48
CA GLN A 277 -3.78 -48.95 -41.47
C GLN A 277 -2.96 -50.09 -40.86
N LEU A 278 -2.36 -49.86 -39.68
CA LEU A 278 -1.62 -50.90 -38.96
C LEU A 278 -2.52 -52.09 -38.63
N THR A 279 -3.76 -51.83 -38.22
CA THR A 279 -4.75 -52.87 -37.93
C THR A 279 -5.14 -53.64 -39.18
N GLN A 280 -5.26 -52.97 -40.34
CA GLN A 280 -5.54 -53.64 -41.61
C GLN A 280 -4.39 -54.58 -42.00
N GLN A 281 -3.13 -54.12 -41.91
CA GLN A 281 -1.95 -54.94 -42.23
C GLN A 281 -1.82 -56.16 -41.31
N LYS A 282 -2.00 -55.96 -39.99
CA LYS A 282 -1.98 -57.05 -39.00
C LYS A 282 -3.08 -58.10 -39.19
N ASN A 283 -4.14 -57.79 -39.92
CA ASN A 283 -5.29 -58.67 -40.13
C ASN A 283 -5.27 -59.41 -41.48
N THR A 284 -4.29 -59.16 -42.35
CA THR A 284 -4.07 -59.99 -43.54
C THR A 284 -3.78 -61.44 -43.13
N PRO A 285 -4.06 -62.45 -43.97
CA PRO A 285 -3.77 -63.84 -43.63
C PRO A 285 -2.33 -64.08 -43.18
N ASP A 286 -1.37 -63.54 -43.93
CA ASP A 286 0.06 -63.66 -43.64
C ASP A 286 0.47 -62.71 -42.49
N GLY A 287 -0.09 -61.50 -42.38
CA GLY A 287 0.15 -60.58 -41.26
C GLY A 287 -0.30 -61.13 -39.90
N LYS A 288 -1.37 -61.96 -39.87
CA LYS A 288 -1.76 -62.69 -38.65
C LYS A 288 -0.70 -63.69 -38.22
N THR A 289 -0.04 -64.35 -39.17
CA THR A 289 1.12 -65.22 -38.89
C THR A 289 2.30 -64.40 -38.35
N ILE A 290 2.57 -63.21 -38.91
CA ILE A 290 3.62 -62.30 -38.37
C ILE A 290 3.30 -61.87 -36.93
N VAL A 291 2.03 -61.56 -36.64
CA VAL A 291 1.57 -61.19 -35.31
C VAL A 291 1.66 -62.37 -34.34
N SER A 292 1.21 -63.56 -34.72
CA SER A 292 1.21 -64.74 -33.86
C SER A 292 1.21 -66.04 -34.68
N PRO A 293 2.40 -66.61 -34.96
CA PRO A 293 2.51 -67.80 -35.81
C PRO A 293 1.88 -69.04 -35.18
N GLU A 294 1.88 -69.14 -33.85
CA GLU A 294 1.26 -70.25 -33.10
C GLU A 294 -0.27 -70.27 -33.23
N LYS A 295 -0.90 -69.09 -33.26
CA LYS A 295 -2.36 -68.97 -33.38
C LYS A 295 -2.81 -69.02 -34.84
N PHE A 296 -1.99 -68.49 -35.75
CA PHE A 296 -2.29 -68.46 -37.18
C PHE A 296 -1.06 -68.95 -37.97
N PRO A 297 -0.90 -70.27 -38.14
CA PRO A 297 0.24 -70.83 -38.87
C PRO A 297 0.25 -70.38 -40.32
N GLY A 298 1.39 -69.87 -40.79
CA GLY A 298 1.60 -69.51 -42.19
C GLY A 298 1.87 -70.76 -43.01
N ARG A 299 1.08 -70.99 -44.05
CA ARG A 299 1.17 -72.21 -44.87
C ARG A 299 1.35 -71.87 -46.34
N SER A 300 2.21 -72.62 -47.00
CA SER A 300 2.33 -72.65 -48.45
C SER A 300 2.39 -74.09 -48.91
N SER A 301 1.71 -74.40 -50.01
CA SER A 301 1.87 -75.67 -50.68
C SER A 301 1.71 -75.52 -52.19
N THR A 302 2.47 -76.33 -52.93
CA THR A 302 2.37 -76.41 -54.39
C THR A 302 2.36 -77.86 -54.81
N ASN A 303 1.47 -78.18 -55.76
CA ASN A 303 1.43 -79.48 -56.41
C ASN A 303 2.47 -79.53 -57.51
N HIS A 304 3.34 -80.53 -57.46
CA HIS A 304 4.39 -80.77 -58.45
C HIS A 304 4.14 -82.09 -59.19
N SER A 305 4.44 -82.11 -60.48
CA SER A 305 4.53 -83.33 -61.29
C SER A 305 5.97 -83.46 -61.78
N ILE A 306 6.75 -84.28 -61.09
CA ILE A 306 8.20 -84.42 -61.27
C ILE A 306 8.47 -85.64 -62.13
N VAL A 307 9.16 -85.47 -63.26
CA VAL A 307 9.51 -86.56 -64.17
C VAL A 307 10.89 -87.11 -63.81
N VAL A 308 11.01 -88.42 -63.64
CA VAL A 308 12.25 -89.19 -63.41
C VAL A 308 12.51 -90.08 -64.63
N SER A 309 13.75 -90.13 -65.11
CA SER A 309 14.03 -90.68 -66.45
C SER A 309 15.29 -91.54 -66.56
N GLY A 310 16.14 -91.59 -65.53
CA GLY A 310 17.40 -92.34 -65.53
C GLY A 310 17.22 -93.85 -65.30
N ASP A 311 17.04 -94.26 -64.04
CA ASP A 311 16.94 -95.69 -63.67
C ASP A 311 15.56 -96.25 -64.03
N PRO A 312 15.45 -97.34 -64.83
CA PRO A 312 14.18 -97.92 -65.23
C PRO A 312 13.27 -98.34 -64.07
N ARG A 313 13.84 -98.60 -62.88
CA ARG A 313 13.09 -98.98 -61.67
C ARG A 313 12.28 -97.81 -61.09
N PHE A 314 12.68 -96.58 -61.38
CA PHE A 314 12.08 -95.34 -60.87
C PHE A 314 11.56 -94.41 -61.98
N ALA A 315 11.78 -94.78 -63.25
CA ALA A 315 11.32 -94.01 -64.40
C ALA A 315 9.79 -93.85 -64.38
N GLY A 316 9.33 -92.61 -64.28
CA GLY A 316 7.93 -92.29 -64.07
C GLY A 316 7.67 -90.84 -63.72
N THR A 317 6.40 -90.51 -63.46
CA THR A 317 6.00 -89.18 -62.98
C THR A 317 5.57 -89.27 -61.53
N ILE A 318 6.36 -88.64 -60.65
CA ILE A 318 6.04 -88.48 -59.24
C ILE A 318 5.08 -87.30 -59.11
N LYS A 319 3.88 -87.56 -58.59
CA LYS A 319 2.92 -86.51 -58.21
C LYS A 319 3.03 -86.29 -56.71
N ILE A 320 3.51 -85.12 -56.31
CA ILE A 320 3.75 -84.78 -54.91
C ILE A 320 3.21 -83.39 -54.59
N THR A 321 2.73 -83.21 -53.37
CA THR A 321 2.39 -81.90 -52.82
C THR A 321 3.48 -81.53 -51.82
N THR A 322 4.27 -80.51 -52.14
CA THR A 322 5.24 -79.97 -51.18
C THR A 322 4.51 -78.97 -50.29
N SER A 323 4.68 -79.08 -48.97
CA SER A 323 4.00 -78.21 -48.00
C SER A 323 5.02 -77.66 -46.99
N ALA A 324 4.91 -76.37 -46.71
CA ALA A 324 5.71 -75.65 -45.72
C ALA A 324 4.80 -74.95 -44.71
N VAL A 325 5.15 -75.03 -43.42
CA VAL A 325 4.36 -74.46 -42.32
C VAL A 325 5.26 -73.73 -41.33
N ILE A 326 4.96 -72.46 -41.05
CA ILE A 326 5.55 -71.70 -39.95
C ILE A 326 4.50 -71.50 -38.86
N ASP A 327 4.73 -72.09 -37.71
CA ASP A 327 3.79 -72.12 -36.58
C ASP A 327 4.39 -71.67 -35.25
N ASN A 328 5.65 -71.22 -35.22
CA ASN A 328 6.28 -70.72 -34.00
C ASN A 328 7.21 -69.54 -34.28
N ARG A 329 7.46 -68.73 -33.24
CA ARG A 329 8.21 -67.46 -33.36
C ARG A 329 9.67 -67.67 -33.75
N ALA A 330 10.32 -68.69 -33.20
CA ALA A 330 11.73 -68.95 -33.45
C ALA A 330 11.96 -69.30 -34.92
N ASN A 331 11.14 -70.20 -35.45
CA ASN A 331 11.21 -70.63 -36.84
C ASN A 331 10.81 -69.52 -37.81
N LEU A 332 9.78 -68.72 -37.48
CA LEU A 332 9.43 -67.54 -38.26
C LEU A 332 10.62 -66.58 -38.40
N ASN A 333 11.23 -66.20 -37.27
CA ASN A 333 12.38 -65.30 -37.27
C ASN A 333 13.57 -65.88 -38.06
N TYR A 334 13.80 -67.19 -37.93
CA TYR A 334 14.86 -67.87 -38.69
C TYR A 334 14.58 -67.81 -40.20
N LEU A 335 13.36 -68.15 -40.64
CA LEU A 335 12.99 -68.13 -42.05
C LEU A 335 13.05 -66.73 -42.66
N LEU A 336 12.62 -65.69 -41.94
CA LEU A 336 12.69 -64.30 -42.44
C LEU A 336 14.14 -63.83 -42.65
N THR A 337 15.08 -64.34 -41.85
CA THR A 337 16.50 -63.91 -41.85
C THR A 337 17.45 -64.82 -42.64
N HIS A 338 16.99 -66.00 -43.09
CA HIS A 338 17.80 -67.00 -43.81
C HIS A 338 17.10 -67.47 -45.08
N SER A 339 17.78 -68.21 -45.97
CA SER A 339 17.13 -68.80 -47.14
C SER A 339 16.21 -69.98 -46.77
N GLY A 340 15.29 -70.35 -47.66
CA GLY A 340 14.48 -71.57 -47.50
C GLY A 340 15.34 -72.84 -47.46
N LEU A 341 16.46 -72.84 -48.19
CA LEU A 341 17.45 -73.91 -48.13
C LEU A 341 18.13 -74.01 -46.75
N ASP A 342 18.52 -72.87 -46.17
CA ASP A 342 19.11 -72.83 -44.82
C ASP A 342 18.10 -73.31 -43.78
N TYR A 343 16.84 -72.89 -43.90
CA TYR A 343 15.77 -73.37 -43.02
C TYR A 343 15.62 -74.89 -43.10
N LYS A 344 15.55 -75.46 -44.32
CA LYS A 344 15.46 -76.90 -44.55
C LYS A 344 16.66 -77.65 -43.96
N ARG A 345 17.88 -77.11 -44.09
CA ARG A 345 19.12 -77.76 -43.59
C ARG A 345 19.35 -77.62 -42.09
N ASN A 346 18.95 -76.50 -41.49
CA ASN A 346 19.34 -76.13 -40.12
C ASN A 346 18.19 -76.21 -39.12
N ILE A 347 16.94 -76.02 -39.55
CA ILE A 347 15.76 -76.20 -38.69
C ILE A 347 15.22 -77.62 -38.81
N LEU A 348 15.05 -78.12 -40.03
CA LEU A 348 14.54 -79.48 -40.27
C LEU A 348 15.65 -80.54 -40.24
N ASN A 349 16.93 -80.12 -40.17
CA ASN A 349 18.11 -80.98 -40.23
C ASN A 349 18.18 -81.86 -41.50
N ASP A 350 17.50 -81.42 -42.57
CA ASP A 350 17.39 -82.15 -43.82
C ASP A 350 18.51 -81.73 -44.79
N ARG A 351 19.67 -82.36 -44.60
CA ARG A 351 20.94 -81.96 -45.24
C ARG A 351 21.30 -82.77 -46.48
N ASN A 352 20.79 -83.99 -46.59
CA ASN A 352 21.11 -84.89 -47.70
C ASN A 352 19.89 -85.02 -48.62
N PRO A 353 19.95 -84.48 -49.86
CA PRO A 353 18.87 -84.58 -50.83
C PRO A 353 18.55 -85.99 -51.33
N VAL A 354 19.28 -87.03 -50.90
CA VAL A 354 19.12 -88.42 -51.34
C VAL A 354 18.85 -89.29 -50.12
N VAL A 355 17.62 -89.81 -50.02
CA VAL A 355 17.14 -90.56 -48.86
C VAL A 355 16.74 -91.99 -49.21
N THR A 356 16.63 -92.29 -50.51
CA THR A 356 16.32 -93.61 -51.08
C THR A 356 17.31 -93.98 -52.19
N GLU A 357 17.07 -95.13 -52.83
CA GLU A 357 17.80 -95.57 -54.03
C GLU A 357 17.44 -94.72 -55.28
N ASP A 358 16.35 -93.94 -55.27
CA ASP A 358 15.95 -93.05 -56.35
C ASP A 358 16.62 -91.67 -56.24
N VAL A 359 17.89 -91.61 -56.64
CA VAL A 359 18.72 -90.41 -56.57
C VAL A 359 18.16 -89.23 -57.39
N GLU A 360 17.55 -89.49 -58.54
CA GLU A 360 17.03 -88.44 -59.43
C GLU A 360 15.69 -87.89 -58.91
N GLY A 361 14.80 -88.78 -58.48
CA GLY A 361 13.53 -88.41 -57.85
C GLY A 361 13.74 -87.61 -56.57
N ASP A 362 14.57 -88.10 -55.65
CA ASP A 362 14.80 -87.47 -54.35
C ASP A 362 15.40 -86.06 -54.49
N LYS A 363 16.39 -85.86 -55.38
CA LYS A 363 16.98 -84.52 -55.62
C LYS A 363 15.97 -83.53 -56.19
N LYS A 364 15.10 -83.98 -57.10
CA LYS A 364 14.08 -83.12 -57.70
C LYS A 364 12.97 -82.78 -56.70
N ILE A 365 12.58 -83.73 -55.86
CA ILE A 365 11.64 -83.51 -54.74
C ILE A 365 12.24 -82.51 -53.75
N TYR A 366 13.50 -82.71 -53.33
CA TYR A 366 14.19 -81.84 -52.39
C TYR A 366 14.24 -80.38 -52.88
N ASN A 367 14.54 -80.15 -54.16
CA ASN A 367 14.52 -78.80 -54.74
C ASN A 367 13.11 -78.18 -54.72
N ALA A 368 12.06 -78.97 -54.97
CA ALA A 368 10.67 -78.50 -54.88
C ALA A 368 10.26 -78.18 -53.43
N GLU A 369 10.75 -78.94 -52.45
CA GLU A 369 10.53 -78.66 -51.03
C GLU A 369 11.23 -77.38 -50.56
N VAL A 370 12.48 -77.15 -51.00
CA VAL A 370 13.21 -75.91 -50.71
C VAL A 370 12.49 -74.71 -51.33
N ALA A 371 12.02 -74.83 -52.58
CA ALA A 371 11.28 -73.78 -53.25
C ALA A 371 9.99 -73.37 -52.51
N GLU A 372 9.33 -74.29 -51.79
CA GLU A 372 8.19 -73.92 -50.94
C GLU A 372 8.59 -73.06 -49.74
N TRP A 373 9.73 -73.34 -49.12
CA TRP A 373 10.26 -72.48 -48.05
C TRP A 373 10.65 -71.10 -48.57
N ASP A 374 11.26 -71.00 -49.76
CA ASP A 374 11.60 -69.71 -50.38
C ASP A 374 10.35 -68.90 -50.76
N LYS A 375 9.31 -69.55 -51.32
CA LYS A 375 8.03 -68.89 -51.62
C LYS A 375 7.32 -68.41 -50.36
N LEU A 376 7.24 -69.27 -49.33
CA LEU A 376 6.62 -68.91 -48.06
C LEU A 376 7.38 -67.78 -47.36
N ARG A 377 8.72 -67.82 -47.40
CA ARG A 377 9.58 -66.76 -46.89
C ARG A 377 9.25 -65.42 -47.54
N GLN A 378 9.19 -65.36 -48.87
CA GLN A 378 8.93 -64.10 -49.58
C GLN A 378 7.56 -63.53 -49.19
N ARG A 379 6.53 -64.38 -49.14
CA ARG A 379 5.17 -63.97 -48.71
C ARG A 379 5.13 -63.42 -47.29
N LEU A 380 5.83 -64.06 -46.35
CA LEU A 380 5.89 -63.61 -44.96
C LEU A 380 6.82 -62.41 -44.76
N LEU A 381 7.75 -62.14 -45.68
CA LEU A 381 8.64 -60.99 -45.64
C LEU A 381 7.97 -59.72 -46.18
N ASP A 382 7.10 -59.86 -47.17
CA ASP A 382 6.32 -58.77 -47.76
C ASP A 382 5.10 -58.37 -46.88
N ALA A 383 4.69 -59.24 -45.96
CA ALA A 383 3.59 -59.07 -45.01
C ALA A 383 4.05 -58.44 -43.69
#